data_AF-M1DPA5-F1
#
_entry.id   AF-M1DPA5-F1
#
_cell.length_a   1.000
_cell.length_b   1.000
_cell.length_c   1.000
_cell.angle_alpha   90.00
_cell.angle_beta   90.00
_cell.angle_gamma   90.00
#
_symmetry.space_group_name_H-M   'P 1'
#
loop_
_entity.id
_entity.type
_entity.pdbx_description
1 polymer ?
#
loop_
_entity_poly.entity_id
_entity_poly.type
_entity_poly.pdbx_seq_one_letter_code
_entity_poly.pdbx_strand_id
1 'polypeptide(L)'
;MNIFTIIADNVIELLNEVTDNTLREKIIQLAACKTSSSSSIPNDKKVKDEFNYSAPYSLSEVHNRLSSKQTMVNRDTSFDDLKGEVEHLKEEIKFIKQNHIICDRRLTQIESGNSKGKNKVDESTAEENTLANTLNIDPK
;
A
#
# COMPACT_ATOMS: atom_id res chain seq x y z
N MET A 1 -19.48 7.97 -9.30
CA MET A 1 -19.78 9.08 -10.23
C MET A 1 -21.29 9.23 -10.28
N ASN A 2 -21.85 10.40 -9.95
CA ASN A 2 -23.30 10.61 -9.90
C ASN A 2 -23.83 10.75 -11.34
N ILE A 3 -24.78 9.92 -11.75
CA ILE A 3 -25.29 9.86 -13.14
C ILE A 3 -26.04 11.14 -13.55
N PHE A 4 -26.38 11.99 -12.58
CA PHE A 4 -27.13 13.23 -12.79
C PHE A 4 -26.26 14.42 -13.24
N THR A 5 -24.93 14.32 -13.20
CA THR A 5 -24.00 15.42 -13.56
C THR A 5 -23.34 15.22 -14.93
N ILE A 6 -24.07 14.68 -15.91
CA ILE A 6 -23.60 14.66 -17.29
C ILE A 6 -23.85 16.06 -17.87
N ILE A 7 -22.77 16.84 -17.98
CA ILE A 7 -22.71 18.09 -18.74
C ILE A 7 -22.63 17.71 -20.22
N ALA A 8 -23.37 18.41 -21.08
CA ALA A 8 -23.53 18.08 -22.49
C ALA A 8 -22.19 17.89 -23.23
N ASP A 9 -21.16 18.65 -22.83
CA ASP A 9 -19.84 18.64 -23.47
C ASP A 9 -19.02 17.37 -23.20
N ASN A 10 -19.36 16.59 -22.16
CA ASN A 10 -18.62 15.37 -21.80
C ASN A 10 -19.33 14.08 -22.24
N VAL A 11 -20.49 14.17 -22.90
CA VAL A 11 -21.29 13.00 -23.30
C VAL A 11 -20.55 12.13 -24.32
N ILE A 12 -19.84 12.74 -25.27
CA ILE A 12 -19.15 12.01 -26.36
C ILE A 12 -17.98 11.19 -25.81
N GLU A 13 -17.18 11.77 -24.91
CA GLU A 13 -16.07 11.08 -24.26
C GLU A 13 -16.57 9.91 -23.39
N LEU A 14 -17.64 10.15 -22.62
CA LEU A 14 -18.28 9.12 -21.80
C LEU A 14 -18.83 7.95 -22.65
N LEU A 15 -19.41 8.23 -23.82
CA LEU A 15 -19.95 7.20 -24.72
C LEU A 15 -18.86 6.38 -25.44
N ASN A 16 -17.61 6.85 -25.46
CA ASN A 16 -16.46 6.10 -25.97
C ASN A 16 -15.85 5.18 -24.91
N GLU A 17 -15.96 5.53 -23.63
CA GLU A 17 -15.44 4.75 -22.51
C GLU A 17 -16.42 3.65 -22.04
N VAL A 18 -17.74 3.85 -22.24
CA VAL A 18 -18.76 2.87 -21.85
C VAL A 18 -18.85 1.72 -22.86
N THR A 19 -18.51 0.51 -22.40
CA THR A 19 -18.59 -0.74 -23.18
C THR A 19 -19.96 -1.42 -23.12
N ASP A 20 -20.77 -1.13 -22.10
CA ASP A 20 -22.13 -1.68 -21.95
C ASP A 20 -23.13 -0.90 -22.82
N ASN A 21 -23.69 -1.57 -23.84
CA ASN A 21 -24.65 -0.99 -24.77
C ASN A 21 -25.95 -0.50 -24.09
N THR A 22 -26.43 -1.19 -23.05
CA THR A 22 -27.65 -0.81 -22.33
C THR A 22 -27.43 0.48 -21.55
N LEU A 23 -26.25 0.63 -20.95
CA LEU A 23 -25.86 1.85 -20.25
C LEU A 23 -25.64 3.01 -21.23
N ARG A 24 -25.05 2.71 -22.39
CA ARG A 24 -24.82 3.65 -23.49
C ARG A 24 -26.12 4.27 -24.00
N GLU A 25 -27.16 3.46 -24.21
CA GLU A 25 -28.49 3.92 -24.61
C GLU A 25 -29.14 4.85 -23.56
N LYS A 26 -29.04 4.51 -22.27
CA LYS A 26 -29.58 5.35 -21.19
C LYS A 26 -28.92 6.73 -21.14
N ILE A 27 -27.61 6.80 -21.37
CA ILE A 27 -26.87 8.07 -21.42
C ILE A 27 -27.32 8.93 -22.60
N ILE A 28 -27.48 8.34 -23.78
CA ILE A 28 -27.99 9.03 -24.98
C ILE A 28 -29.39 9.58 -24.72
N GLN A 29 -30.28 8.78 -24.14
CA GLN A 29 -31.65 9.19 -23.85
C GLN A 29 -31.72 10.34 -22.83
N LEU A 30 -30.88 10.29 -21.80
CA LEU A 30 -30.74 11.37 -20.82
C LEU A 30 -30.22 12.68 -21.45
N ALA A 31 -29.26 12.59 -22.37
CA ALA A 31 -28.73 13.75 -23.09
C ALA A 31 -29.77 14.34 -24.06
N ALA A 32 -30.48 13.49 -24.80
CA ALA A 32 -31.51 13.90 -25.74
C ALA A 32 -32.70 14.60 -25.05
N CYS A 33 -33.16 14.06 -23.90
CA CYS A 33 -34.27 14.64 -23.13
C CYS A 33 -33.97 16.07 -22.62
N LYS A 34 -32.70 16.42 -22.37
CA LYS A 34 -32.35 17.79 -21.93
C LYS A 34 -32.47 18.83 -23.05
N THR A 35 -32.46 18.43 -24.32
CA THR A 35 -32.54 19.36 -25.47
C THR A 35 -33.97 19.59 -25.97
N SER A 36 -34.93 18.76 -25.56
CA SER A 36 -36.34 18.86 -25.98
C SER A 36 -37.25 19.42 -24.89
N SER A 37 -36.92 20.61 -24.40
CA SER A 37 -37.84 21.45 -23.60
C SER A 37 -37.87 22.87 -24.15
N SER A 38 -38.17 22.98 -25.45
CA SER A 38 -38.81 24.19 -26.01
C SER A 38 -40.24 23.82 -26.35
N SER A 39 -41.08 23.75 -25.32
CA SER A 39 -42.52 23.92 -25.52
C SER A 39 -42.92 25.16 -24.75
N SER A 40 -43.40 26.15 -25.49
CA SER A 40 -44.11 27.31 -24.98
C SER A 40 -45.32 26.82 -24.19
N ILE A 41 -45.23 26.78 -22.86
CA ILE A 41 -46.38 26.47 -22.01
C ILE A 41 -47.17 27.77 -21.79
N PRO A 42 -48.47 27.81 -22.17
CA PRO A 42 -49.31 28.94 -21.79
C PRO A 42 -49.49 28.91 -20.27
N ASN A 43 -49.32 30.09 -19.67
CA ASN A 43 -49.73 30.39 -18.30
C ASN A 43 -51.09 29.77 -18.03
N ASP A 44 -51.14 28.69 -17.24
CA ASP A 44 -52.20 28.51 -16.26
C ASP A 44 -51.90 27.32 -15.34
N LYS A 45 -52.13 27.59 -14.04
CA LYS A 45 -52.00 26.71 -12.88
C LYS A 45 -50.56 26.54 -12.38
N LYS A 46 -50.22 27.48 -11.47
CA LYS A 46 -49.24 27.27 -10.40
C LYS A 46 -49.62 26.01 -9.62
N VAL A 47 -49.12 24.85 -10.05
CA VAL A 47 -49.02 23.69 -9.16
C VAL A 47 -47.90 24.06 -8.20
N LYS A 48 -48.29 24.36 -6.96
CA LYS A 48 -47.40 24.35 -5.81
C LYS A 48 -46.89 22.92 -5.64
N ASP A 49 -45.93 22.51 -6.45
CA ASP A 49 -45.16 21.31 -6.18
C ASP A 49 -44.04 21.73 -5.21
N GLU A 50 -44.49 22.01 -3.99
CA GLU A 50 -43.64 22.14 -2.82
C GLU A 50 -43.16 20.73 -2.48
N PHE A 51 -42.27 20.21 -3.33
CA PHE A 51 -41.55 18.98 -3.08
C PHE A 51 -40.62 19.27 -1.90
N ASN A 52 -41.18 19.15 -0.70
CA ASN A 52 -40.47 19.22 0.57
C ASN A 52 -39.48 18.05 0.60
N TYR A 53 -38.33 18.21 -0.04
CA TYR A 53 -37.14 17.44 0.25
C TYR A 53 -36.76 17.77 1.70
N SER A 54 -37.39 17.07 2.64
CA SER A 54 -36.86 16.92 3.99
C SER A 54 -35.65 16.02 3.88
N ALA A 55 -34.55 16.56 3.34
CA ALA A 55 -33.26 15.95 3.49
C ALA A 55 -32.98 15.95 5.00
N PRO A 56 -32.69 14.78 5.62
CA PRO A 56 -32.54 14.67 7.07
C PRO A 56 -31.40 15.54 7.62
N TYR A 57 -30.54 16.06 6.74
CA TYR A 57 -29.41 16.91 7.08
C TYR A 57 -29.22 18.00 6.04
N SER A 58 -28.88 19.20 6.51
CA SER A 58 -28.40 20.30 5.67
C SER A 58 -26.96 20.03 5.18
N LEU A 59 -26.56 20.62 4.06
CA LEU A 59 -25.18 20.53 3.56
C LEU A 59 -24.14 21.02 4.59
N SER A 60 -24.50 22.06 5.36
CA SER A 60 -23.69 22.56 6.46
C SER A 60 -23.56 21.55 7.60
N GLU A 61 -24.63 20.82 7.93
CA GLU A 61 -24.58 19.76 8.94
C GLU A 61 -23.73 18.57 8.50
N VAL A 62 -23.82 18.17 7.22
CA VAL A 62 -22.96 17.14 6.64
C VAL A 62 -21.49 17.59 6.71
N HIS A 63 -21.20 18.84 6.32
CA HIS A 63 -19.85 19.39 6.36
C HIS A 63 -19.29 19.44 7.79
N ASN A 64 -20.06 19.91 8.76
CA ASN A 64 -19.65 19.96 10.16
C ASN A 64 -19.39 18.56 10.74
N ARG A 65 -20.18 17.55 10.36
CA ARG A 65 -19.97 16.15 10.78
C ARG A 65 -18.73 15.54 10.16
N LEU A 66 -18.44 15.84 8.89
CA LEU A 66 -17.21 15.41 8.21
C LEU A 66 -15.97 16.04 8.82
N SER A 67 -15.98 17.37 9.01
CA SER A 67 -14.87 18.13 9.58
C SER A 67 -14.57 17.72 11.03
N SER A 68 -15.61 17.46 11.84
CA SER A 68 -15.42 17.01 13.24
C SER A 68 -14.95 15.55 13.36
N LYS A 69 -15.30 14.67 12.40
CA LYS A 69 -14.76 13.30 12.35
C LYS A 69 -13.31 13.25 11.87
N GLN A 70 -12.88 14.20 11.05
CA GLN A 70 -11.49 14.26 10.58
C GLN A 70 -10.48 14.54 11.70
N THR A 71 -10.94 15.04 12.85
CA THR A 71 -10.11 15.20 14.06
C THR A 71 -9.84 13.91 14.85
N MET A 72 -10.50 12.78 14.55
CA MET A 72 -10.01 11.47 14.99
C MET A 72 -8.98 10.93 13.99
N VAL A 73 -7.86 11.64 13.88
CA VAL A 73 -6.62 11.03 13.40
C VAL A 73 -6.19 10.08 14.50
N ASN A 74 -6.60 8.82 14.39
CA ASN A 74 -5.94 7.74 15.13
C ASN A 74 -4.45 7.90 14.86
N ARG A 75 -3.67 8.24 15.88
CA ARG A 75 -2.21 8.21 15.82
C ARG A 75 -1.76 6.76 15.88
N ASP A 76 -2.24 5.99 14.92
CA ASP A 76 -1.59 4.74 14.55
C ASP A 76 -0.21 5.17 14.04
N THR A 77 0.85 4.53 14.57
CA THR A 77 2.28 4.73 14.25
C THR A 77 2.50 5.47 12.94
N SER A 78 3.17 6.62 12.98
CA SER A 78 3.38 7.43 11.78
C SER A 78 4.07 6.60 10.72
N PHE A 79 3.83 6.91 9.44
CA PHE A 79 4.57 6.31 8.33
C PHE A 79 6.09 6.40 8.54
N ASP A 80 6.56 7.48 9.18
CA ASP A 80 7.96 7.68 9.53
C ASP A 80 8.46 6.69 10.60
N ASP A 81 7.63 6.34 11.59
CA ASP A 81 7.96 5.36 12.62
C ASP A 81 8.12 3.97 12.00
N LEU A 82 7.17 3.59 11.14
CA LEU A 82 7.21 2.32 10.41
C LEU A 82 8.44 2.24 9.48
N LYS A 83 8.76 3.34 8.80
CA LYS A 83 9.95 3.43 7.96
C LYS A 83 11.24 3.23 8.77
N GLY A 84 11.32 3.82 9.96
CA GLY A 84 12.45 3.63 10.87
C GLY A 84 12.59 2.17 11.32
N GLU A 85 11.48 1.54 11.72
CA GLU A 85 11.47 0.13 12.13
C GLU A 85 11.87 -0.80 10.99
N VAL A 86 11.42 -0.53 9.76
CA VAL A 86 11.80 -1.31 8.57
C VAL A 86 13.31 -1.22 8.29
N GLU A 87 13.93 -0.05 8.42
CA GLU A 87 15.38 0.07 8.25
C GLU A 87 16.15 -0.66 9.35
N HIS A 88 15.73 -0.52 10.61
CA HIS A 88 16.33 -1.26 11.73
C HIS A 88 16.28 -2.78 11.49
N LEU A 89 15.12 -3.32 11.11
CA LEU A 89 14.95 -4.75 10.83
C LEU A 89 15.84 -5.22 9.66
N LYS A 90 16.06 -4.39 8.64
CA LYS A 90 16.98 -4.73 7.54
C LYS A 90 18.43 -4.88 8.04
N GLU A 91 18.87 -3.98 8.92
CA GLU A 91 20.21 -4.04 9.52
C GLU A 91 20.37 -5.29 10.39
N GLU A 92 19.36 -5.60 11.21
CA GLU A 92 19.37 -6.79 12.07
C GLU A 92 19.43 -8.09 11.25
N ILE A 93 18.64 -8.20 10.16
CA ILE A 93 18.71 -9.33 9.23
C ILE A 93 20.10 -9.47 8.61
N LYS A 94 20.74 -8.36 8.24
CA LYS A 94 22.10 -8.36 7.68
C LYS A 94 23.11 -8.89 8.69
N PHE A 95 23.02 -8.44 9.94
CA PHE A 95 23.88 -8.90 11.04
C PHE A 95 23.70 -10.40 11.32
N ILE A 96 22.45 -10.87 11.40
CA ILE A 96 22.14 -12.29 11.61
C ILE A 96 22.69 -13.16 10.48
N LYS A 97 22.55 -12.74 9.22
CA LYS A 97 23.12 -13.47 8.07
C LYS A 97 24.64 -13.60 8.15
N GLN A 98 25.34 -12.53 8.56
CA GLN A 98 26.78 -12.58 8.75
C GLN A 98 27.16 -13.57 9.86
N ASN A 99 26.44 -13.56 10.99
CA ASN A 99 26.67 -14.50 12.07
C ASN A 99 26.40 -15.95 11.66
N HIS A 100 25.36 -16.21 10.85
CA HIS A 100 25.09 -17.53 10.30
C HIS A 100 26.28 -18.08 9.51
N ILE A 101 26.86 -17.27 8.61
CA ILE A 101 28.04 -17.65 7.82
C ILE A 101 29.23 -18.00 8.73
N ILE A 102 29.44 -17.23 9.80
CA ILE A 102 30.51 -17.49 10.77
C ILE A 102 30.26 -18.81 11.50
N CYS A 103 29.04 -19.03 11.96
CA CYS A 103 28.65 -20.26 12.66
C CYS A 103 28.80 -21.49 11.75
N ASP A 104 28.33 -21.43 10.50
CA ASP A 104 28.49 -22.51 9.52
C ASP A 104 29.96 -22.86 9.31
N ARG A 105 30.81 -21.83 9.12
CA ARG A 105 32.25 -22.03 8.96
C ARG A 105 32.89 -22.69 10.18
N ARG A 106 32.45 -22.34 11.39
CA ARG A 106 32.92 -22.98 12.63
C ARG A 106 32.43 -24.42 12.74
N LEU A 107 31.18 -24.68 12.35
CA LEU A 107 30.59 -26.01 12.36
C LEU A 107 31.35 -26.95 11.40
N THR A 108 31.60 -26.53 10.16
CA THR A 108 32.37 -27.31 9.18
C THR A 108 33.78 -27.64 9.70
N GLN A 109 34.45 -26.69 10.36
CA GLN A 109 35.76 -26.95 10.98
C GLN A 109 35.68 -28.05 12.05
N ILE A 110 34.71 -27.97 12.95
CA ILE A 110 34.50 -28.98 14.00
C ILE A 110 34.20 -30.35 13.39
N GLU A 111 33.32 -30.41 12.40
CA GLU A 111 32.96 -31.67 11.71
C GLU A 111 34.17 -32.29 11.00
N SER A 112 34.98 -31.46 10.34
CA SER A 112 36.23 -31.92 9.70
C SER A 112 37.30 -32.37 10.70
N GLY A 113 37.33 -31.78 11.90
CA GLY A 113 38.21 -32.21 12.99
C GLY A 113 37.76 -33.55 13.60
N ASN A 114 36.44 -33.71 13.78
CA ASN A 114 35.85 -34.93 14.34
C ASN A 114 35.95 -36.13 13.38
N SER A 115 35.91 -35.91 12.06
CA SER A 115 36.14 -36.99 11.08
C SER A 115 37.59 -37.46 11.07
N LYS A 116 38.56 -36.59 11.37
CA LYS A 116 39.98 -36.97 11.57
C LYS A 116 40.22 -37.70 12.89
N GLY A 117 39.51 -37.32 13.96
CA GLY A 117 39.64 -37.95 15.29
C GLY A 117 39.09 -39.38 15.38
N LYS A 118 38.18 -39.79 14.48
CA LYS A 118 37.66 -41.17 14.44
C LYS A 118 38.56 -42.17 13.70
N ASN A 119 39.60 -41.69 13.00
CA ASN A 119 40.51 -42.53 12.22
C ASN A 119 41.90 -42.71 12.86
N LYS A 120 42.08 -42.35 14.14
CA LYS A 120 43.33 -42.57 14.87
C LYS A 120 43.07 -43.17 16.25
N VAL A 121 42.60 -44.42 16.25
CA VAL A 121 43.17 -45.38 17.21
C VAL A 121 44.35 -45.97 16.44
N ASP A 122 45.54 -45.88 17.02
CA ASP A 122 46.84 -46.25 16.45
C ASP A 122 47.38 -45.27 15.41
N GLU A 123 48.06 -44.22 15.87
CA GLU A 123 49.50 -44.11 15.68
C GLU A 123 50.01 -42.86 16.39
N SER A 124 51.05 -43.07 17.19
CA SER A 124 51.67 -42.11 18.06
C SER A 124 52.26 -40.90 17.33
N THR A 125 52.72 -39.96 18.15
CA THR A 125 53.82 -39.04 17.94
C THR A 125 53.56 -37.73 17.19
N ALA A 126 53.72 -36.66 17.99
CA ALA A 126 54.48 -35.43 17.74
C ALA A 126 54.10 -34.57 16.52
N GLU A 127 53.60 -33.37 16.82
CA GLU A 127 53.94 -32.07 16.21
C GLU A 127 52.84 -31.09 16.65
N GLU A 128 52.97 -30.49 17.83
CA GLU A 128 53.72 -29.25 18.07
C GLU A 128 53.04 -28.03 17.44
N ASN A 129 52.55 -27.17 18.35
CA ASN A 129 52.07 -25.82 18.14
C ASN A 129 52.90 -25.08 17.09
N THR A 130 52.32 -24.82 15.92
CA THR A 130 52.92 -23.94 14.94
C THR A 130 51.96 -22.80 14.57
N LEU A 131 52.39 -21.61 14.99
CA LEU A 131 52.09 -20.29 14.39
C LEU A 131 50.80 -19.57 14.82
N ALA A 132 50.70 -19.29 16.12
CA ALA A 132 50.41 -17.94 16.57
C ALA A 132 51.67 -17.06 16.36
N ASN A 133 51.95 -16.62 15.13
CA ASN A 133 52.85 -15.50 14.83
C ASN A 133 52.91 -15.20 13.32
N THR A 134 52.00 -14.36 12.86
CA THR A 134 52.29 -13.32 11.86
C THR A 134 51.50 -12.09 12.35
N LEU A 135 52.10 -11.21 13.19
CA LEU A 135 52.78 -9.98 12.76
C LEU A 135 52.04 -9.28 11.60
N ASN A 136 51.70 -8.00 11.59
CA ASN A 136 51.85 -6.88 12.51
C ASN A 136 51.08 -5.71 11.83
N ILE A 137 50.28 -4.99 12.62
CA ILE A 137 49.88 -3.57 12.57
C ILE A 137 50.22 -2.76 11.29
N ASP A 138 49.20 -2.12 10.70
CA ASP A 138 49.19 -0.65 10.56
C ASP A 138 47.78 -0.07 10.32
N PRO A 139 47.29 0.88 11.15
CA PRO A 139 46.15 1.72 10.82
C PRO A 139 46.64 3.06 10.26
N LYS A 140 46.01 3.52 9.18
CA LYS A 140 46.06 4.91 8.73
C LYS A 140 44.67 5.40 8.40
#